data_AF-A0A975SAV8-F1
#
_entry.id   AF-A0A975SAV8-F1
#
_cell.length_a   1.000
_cell.length_b   1.000
_cell.length_c   1.000
_cell.angle_alpha   90.00
_cell.angle_beta   90.00
_cell.angle_gamma   90.00
#
_symmetry.space_group_name_H-M   'P 1'
#
loop_
_entity.id
_entity.type
_entity.pdbx_description
1 polymer ?
#
loop_
_entity_poly.entity_id
_entity_poly.type
_entity_poly.pdbx_seq_one_letter_code
_entity_poly.pdbx_strand_id
1 'polypeptide(L)'
;MAFNKGEWSELYSIFYLLANRKLNLVDCKLNLITNNIFSVESIISKKKSGVIKFKIQNDMVIPDIFGEKIEAIKIEEIIKFKNQVFYNIISGRAGSGSFEIDYVNQWLEKHNIFTNFKAKSGVKEDIFLKN
;
A
#
# COMPACT_ATOMS: atom_id res chain seq x y z
N MET A 1 16.51 3.34 -3.26
CA MET A 1 15.69 3.22 -4.49
C MET A 1 14.82 4.45 -4.71
N ALA A 2 14.77 4.97 -5.94
CA ALA A 2 14.00 6.18 -6.27
C ALA A 2 12.70 5.85 -7.01
N PHE A 3 11.55 6.21 -6.43
CA PHE A 3 10.24 6.13 -7.07
C PHE A 3 9.70 7.52 -7.42
N ASN A 4 8.85 7.59 -8.45
CA ASN A 4 8.11 8.81 -8.75
C ASN A 4 6.92 9.00 -7.80
N LYS A 5 6.33 10.20 -7.81
CA LYS A 5 5.21 10.56 -6.92
C LYS A 5 3.99 9.63 -7.08
N GLY A 6 3.73 9.12 -8.28
CA GLY A 6 2.63 8.17 -8.55
C GLY A 6 2.88 6.81 -7.92
N GLU A 7 4.09 6.26 -8.09
CA GLU A 7 4.52 4.99 -7.47
C GLU A 7 4.47 5.08 -5.93
N TRP A 8 4.96 6.19 -5.36
CA TRP A 8 4.80 6.44 -3.92
C TRP A 8 3.34 6.56 -3.49
N SER A 9 2.47 7.15 -4.31
CA SER A 9 1.04 7.30 -4.00
C SER A 9 0.28 5.97 -4.01
N GLU A 10 0.68 5.04 -4.89
CA GLU A 10 0.14 3.68 -4.89
C GLU A 10 0.52 2.95 -3.60
N LEU A 11 1.79 3.00 -3.21
CA LEU A 11 2.27 2.39 -1.98
C LEU A 11 1.62 3.02 -0.73
N TYR A 12 1.48 4.35 -0.71
CA TYR A 12 0.72 5.07 0.31
C TYR A 12 -0.72 4.55 0.43
N SER A 13 -1.39 4.33 -0.70
CA SER A 13 -2.79 3.86 -0.71
C SER A 13 -2.90 2.46 -0.09
N ILE A 14 -1.96 1.57 -0.37
CA ILE A 14 -1.89 0.24 0.26
C ILE A 14 -1.70 0.38 1.78
N PHE A 15 -0.70 1.15 2.23
CA PHE A 15 -0.45 1.34 3.66
C PHE A 15 -1.61 2.04 4.38
N TYR A 16 -2.27 2.99 3.72
CA TYR A 16 -3.45 3.66 4.23
C TYR A 16 -4.59 2.68 4.49
N LEU A 17 -4.88 1.76 3.56
CA LEU A 17 -5.94 0.78 3.69
C LEU A 17 -5.61 -0.30 4.73
N LEU A 18 -4.34 -0.68 4.85
CA LEU A 18 -3.88 -1.59 5.91
C LEU A 18 -4.00 -0.97 7.30
N ALA A 19 -3.70 0.32 7.43
CA ALA A 19 -3.84 1.06 8.69
C ALA A 19 -5.29 1.42 9.01
N ASN A 20 -6.11 1.69 8.00
CA ASN A 20 -7.50 2.13 8.11
C ASN A 20 -8.43 1.08 7.48
N ARG A 21 -8.57 -0.07 8.16
CA ARG A 21 -9.35 -1.19 7.60
C ARG A 21 -10.82 -0.88 7.38
N LYS A 22 -11.42 0.03 8.15
CA LYS A 22 -12.85 0.33 8.08
C LYS A 22 -13.13 1.36 6.99
N LEU A 23 -13.89 0.97 5.98
CA LEU A 23 -14.25 1.85 4.88
C LEU A 23 -15.52 2.63 5.22
N ASN A 24 -15.49 3.91 4.90
CA ASN A 24 -16.66 4.78 4.94
C ASN A 24 -17.39 4.72 3.61
N LEU A 25 -18.70 4.50 3.65
CA LEU A 25 -19.55 4.66 2.47
C LEU A 25 -19.97 6.13 2.40
N VAL A 26 -19.72 6.75 1.26
CA VAL A 26 -20.01 8.17 1.03
C VAL A 26 -20.83 8.36 -0.24
N ASP A 27 -21.55 9.47 -0.32
CA ASP A 27 -22.27 9.87 -1.53
C ASP A 27 -21.33 10.51 -2.57
N CYS A 28 -21.89 10.96 -3.69
CA CYS A 28 -21.12 11.63 -4.76
C CYS A 28 -20.49 12.97 -4.34
N LYS A 29 -20.88 13.53 -3.20
CA LYS A 29 -20.32 14.75 -2.60
C LYS A 29 -19.39 14.44 -1.42
N LEU A 30 -19.04 13.16 -1.22
CA LEU A 30 -18.21 12.65 -0.12
C LEU A 30 -18.85 12.80 1.27
N ASN A 31 -20.17 13.03 1.35
CA ASN A 31 -20.86 13.02 2.64
C ASN A 31 -20.97 11.59 3.15
N LEU A 32 -20.72 11.40 4.45
CA LEU A 32 -20.83 10.10 5.08
C LEU A 32 -22.28 9.60 5.06
N ILE A 33 -22.52 8.49 4.37
CA ILE A 33 -23.80 7.77 4.43
C ILE A 33 -23.77 6.82 5.63
N THR A 34 -22.69 6.05 5.76
CA THR A 34 -22.52 5.07 6.85
C THR A 34 -21.05 4.71 7.02
N ASN A 35 -20.68 4.39 8.25
CA ASN A 35 -19.34 3.90 8.59
C ASN A 35 -19.36 2.38 8.84
N ASN A 36 -18.19 1.76 8.84
CA ASN A 36 -17.95 0.42 9.38
C ASN A 36 -18.68 -0.77 8.74
N ILE A 37 -19.28 -0.63 7.54
CA ILE A 37 -19.96 -1.75 6.87
C ILE A 37 -18.94 -2.70 6.23
N PHE A 38 -17.82 -2.17 5.76
CA PHE A 38 -16.76 -2.96 5.12
C PHE A 38 -15.46 -2.82 5.90
N SER A 39 -14.82 -3.95 6.16
CA SER A 39 -13.49 -4.02 6.75
C SER A 39 -12.55 -4.72 5.80
N VAL A 40 -11.45 -4.08 5.40
CA VAL A 40 -10.42 -4.70 4.56
C VAL A 40 -9.82 -5.88 5.33
N GLU A 41 -9.99 -7.10 4.81
CA GLU A 41 -9.37 -8.32 5.32
C GLU A 41 -8.03 -8.59 4.64
N SER A 42 -7.96 -8.31 3.33
CA SER A 42 -6.71 -8.42 2.59
C SER A 42 -6.66 -7.52 1.37
N ILE A 43 -5.45 -7.08 1.04
CA ILE A 43 -5.14 -6.35 -0.20
C ILE A 43 -4.31 -7.26 -1.09
N ILE A 44 -4.71 -7.40 -2.34
CA ILE A 44 -4.06 -8.25 -3.34
C ILE A 44 -3.66 -7.35 -4.51
N SER A 45 -2.38 -7.34 -4.86
CA SER A 45 -1.89 -6.67 -6.07
C SER A 45 -1.25 -7.68 -7.00
N LYS A 46 -1.72 -7.72 -8.24
CA LYS A 46 -1.21 -8.60 -9.29
C LYS A 46 -0.15 -7.84 -10.09
N LYS A 47 1.11 -8.22 -9.90
CA LYS A 47 2.25 -7.64 -10.62
C LYS A 47 2.74 -8.59 -11.70
N LYS A 48 3.58 -8.10 -12.62
CA LYS A 48 4.16 -8.95 -13.68
C LYS A 48 4.91 -10.16 -13.12
N SER A 49 5.59 -9.97 -11.99
CA SER A 49 6.44 -10.99 -11.36
C SER A 49 5.68 -11.91 -10.40
N GLY A 50 4.38 -11.71 -10.22
CA GLY A 50 3.53 -12.55 -9.38
C GLY A 50 2.57 -11.73 -8.53
N VAL A 51 2.01 -12.37 -7.50
CA VAL A 51 1.01 -11.75 -6.63
C VAL A 51 1.68 -11.27 -5.34
N ILE A 52 1.37 -10.05 -4.95
CA ILE A 52 1.65 -9.50 -3.63
C ILE A 52 0.34 -9.49 -2.87
N LYS A 53 0.31 -10.08 -1.67
CA LYS A 53 -0.88 -10.11 -0.83
C LYS A 53 -0.54 -9.68 0.59
N PHE A 54 -1.35 -8.79 1.14
CA PHE A 54 -1.27 -8.39 2.53
C PHE A 54 -2.55 -8.83 3.23
N LYS A 55 -2.46 -9.81 4.13
CA LYS A 55 -3.60 -10.26 4.94
C LYS A 55 -3.56 -9.56 6.30
N ILE A 56 -4.67 -9.00 6.74
CA ILE A 56 -4.79 -8.44 8.08
C ILE A 56 -5.30 -9.52 9.04
N GLN A 57 -4.63 -9.68 10.17
CA GLN A 57 -5.04 -10.59 11.24
C GLN A 57 -4.79 -9.90 12.59
N ASN A 58 -5.88 -9.52 13.27
CA ASN A 58 -5.85 -8.69 14.47
C ASN A 58 -5.07 -7.37 14.22
N ASP A 59 -3.99 -7.16 14.95
CA ASP A 59 -3.12 -5.96 14.85
C ASP A 59 -1.85 -6.22 14.04
N MET A 60 -1.85 -7.30 13.23
CA MET A 60 -0.75 -7.71 12.38
C MET A 60 -1.16 -7.74 10.91
N VAL A 61 -0.23 -7.42 10.04
CA VAL A 61 -0.28 -7.65 8.60
C VAL A 61 0.65 -8.80 8.28
N ILE A 62 0.14 -9.83 7.62
CA ILE A 62 0.87 -11.01 7.17
C ILE A 62 1.05 -10.86 5.66
N PRO A 63 2.23 -10.47 5.19
CA PRO A 63 2.48 -10.34 3.76
C PRO A 63 2.88 -11.69 3.17
N ASP A 64 2.44 -11.91 1.94
CA ASP A 64 2.81 -12.99 1.05
C ASP A 64 3.28 -12.35 -0.25
N ILE A 65 4.58 -12.43 -0.49
CA ILE A 65 5.26 -11.78 -1.61
C ILE A 65 5.70 -12.88 -2.57
N PHE A 66 5.05 -12.94 -3.74
CA PHE A 66 5.37 -13.94 -4.78
C PHE A 66 5.28 -15.40 -4.30
N GLY A 67 4.40 -15.69 -3.34
CA GLY A 67 4.21 -17.03 -2.75
C GLY A 67 5.06 -17.27 -1.50
N GLU A 68 5.91 -16.34 -1.10
CA GLU A 68 6.71 -16.41 0.11
C GLU A 68 6.04 -15.62 1.24
N LYS A 69 5.69 -16.32 2.33
CA LYS A 69 5.21 -15.66 3.56
C LYS A 69 6.39 -15.02 4.28
N ILE A 70 6.32 -13.70 4.43
CA ILE A 70 7.29 -12.94 5.21
C ILE A 70 6.80 -12.68 6.62
N GLU A 71 7.73 -12.22 7.48
CA GLU A 71 7.46 -11.90 8.87
C GLU A 71 6.27 -10.94 9.01
N ALA A 72 5.42 -11.22 10.00
CA ALA A 72 4.23 -10.41 10.25
C ALA A 72 4.63 -9.02 10.79
N ILE A 73 3.96 -7.98 10.29
CA ILE A 73 4.26 -6.59 10.59
C ILE A 73 3.14 -6.05 11.49
N LYS A 74 3.48 -5.37 12.59
CA LYS A 74 2.47 -4.68 13.41
C LYS A 74 1.83 -3.54 12.62
N ILE A 75 0.53 -3.32 12.81
CA ILE A 75 -0.18 -2.19 12.19
C ILE A 75 0.48 -0.85 12.56
N GLU A 76 1.04 -0.72 13.76
CA GLU A 76 1.81 0.45 14.19
C GLU A 76 2.98 0.78 13.25
N GLU A 77 3.68 -0.23 12.76
CA GLU A 77 4.79 -0.05 11.82
C GLU A 77 4.27 0.36 10.44
N ILE A 78 3.14 -0.22 10.00
CA ILE A 78 2.46 0.19 8.77
C ILE A 78 2.04 1.67 8.85
N ILE A 79 1.58 2.15 10.00
CA ILE A 79 1.25 3.56 10.23
C ILE A 79 2.49 4.44 10.07
N LYS A 80 3.67 4.02 10.54
CA LYS A 80 4.92 4.75 10.34
C LYS A 80 5.28 4.83 8.86
N PHE A 81 5.23 3.70 8.13
CA PHE A 81 5.46 3.70 6.68
C PHE A 81 4.49 4.65 5.96
N LYS A 82 3.19 4.53 6.24
CA LYS A 82 2.15 5.41 5.69
C LYS A 82 2.49 6.89 5.90
N ASN A 83 2.82 7.27 7.14
CA ASN A 83 3.08 8.67 7.49
C ASN A 83 4.36 9.20 6.83
N GLN A 84 5.42 8.39 6.78
CA GLN A 84 6.68 8.74 6.12
C GLN A 84 6.47 8.93 4.61
N VAL A 85 5.77 8.01 3.95
CA VAL A 85 5.44 8.13 2.53
C VAL A 85 4.61 9.38 2.27
N PHE A 86 3.56 9.61 3.05
CA PHE A 86 2.71 10.79 2.90
C PHE A 86 3.49 12.09 3.04
N TYR A 87 4.30 12.21 4.11
CA TYR A 87 5.12 13.39 4.37
C TYR A 87 6.03 13.71 3.18
N ASN A 88 6.75 12.70 2.65
CA ASN A 88 7.65 12.90 1.53
C ASN A 88 6.92 13.25 0.22
N ILE A 89 5.72 12.69 -0.02
CA ILE A 89 4.89 13.04 -1.19
C ILE A 89 4.45 14.51 -1.14
N ILE A 90 4.05 15.02 0.05
CA ILE A 90 3.57 16.40 0.20
C ILE A 90 4.70 17.42 0.30
N SER A 91 5.87 17.04 0.83
CA SER A 91 7.05 17.90 0.90
C SER A 91 7.85 17.92 -0.41
N GLY A 92 7.65 16.92 -1.28
CA GLY A 92 8.30 16.83 -2.58
C GLY A 92 7.94 17.99 -3.50
N ARG A 93 8.94 18.61 -4.13
CA ARG A 93 8.75 19.73 -5.06
C ARG A 93 8.04 19.25 -6.33
N ALA A 94 7.21 20.10 -6.93
CA ALA A 94 6.64 19.80 -8.24
C ALA A 94 7.78 19.68 -9.27
N GLY A 95 7.77 18.62 -10.08
CA GLY A 95 8.77 18.37 -11.12
C GLY A 95 10.07 17.70 -10.66
N SER A 96 10.27 17.42 -9.36
CA SER A 96 11.37 16.56 -8.90
C SER A 96 11.01 15.11 -9.21
N GLY A 97 11.45 14.59 -10.36
CA GLY A 97 11.09 13.29 -10.91
C GLY A 97 10.92 12.14 -9.91
N SER A 98 11.97 11.37 -9.65
CA SER A 98 11.98 10.29 -8.66
C SER A 98 12.72 10.70 -7.39
N PHE A 99 12.32 10.15 -6.24
CA PHE A 99 12.94 10.39 -4.94
C PHE A 99 12.90 9.15 -4.06
N GLU A 100 13.78 9.12 -3.06
CA GLU A 100 13.97 7.99 -2.16
C GLU A 100 13.35 8.25 -0.79
N ILE A 101 12.91 7.20 -0.11
CA ILE A 101 12.48 7.22 1.29
C ILE A 101 13.18 6.05 1.98
N ASP A 102 14.39 6.30 2.51
CA ASP A 102 15.33 5.25 2.98
C ASP A 102 14.70 4.21 3.90
N TYR A 103 13.94 4.67 4.90
CA TYR A 103 13.31 3.77 5.87
C TYR A 103 12.32 2.80 5.21
N VAL A 104 11.54 3.26 4.24
CA VAL A 104 10.57 2.41 3.52
C VAL A 104 11.31 1.53 2.51
N ASN A 105 12.32 2.08 1.83
CA ASN A 105 13.17 1.33 0.91
C ASN A 105 13.85 0.16 1.60
N GLN A 106 14.51 0.36 2.74
CA GLN A 106 15.15 -0.72 3.49
C GLN A 106 14.20 -1.89 3.77
N TRP A 107 12.93 -1.60 4.08
CA TRP A 107 11.92 -2.62 4.29
C TRP A 107 11.54 -3.34 2.99
N LEU A 108 11.26 -2.60 1.91
CA LEU A 108 10.93 -3.17 0.60
C LEU A 108 12.07 -4.04 0.06
N GLU A 109 13.31 -3.59 0.24
CA GLU A 109 14.52 -4.26 -0.17
C GLU A 109 14.72 -5.55 0.64
N LYS A 110 14.62 -5.49 1.97
CA LYS A 110 14.69 -6.68 2.84
C LYS A 110 13.73 -7.81 2.39
N HIS A 111 12.60 -7.46 1.78
CA HIS A 111 11.52 -8.39 1.45
C HIS A 111 11.32 -8.64 -0.06
N ASN A 112 12.34 -8.38 -0.87
CA ASN A 112 12.31 -8.67 -2.30
C ASN A 112 11.24 -7.93 -3.12
N ILE A 113 10.77 -6.77 -2.65
CA ILE A 113 9.74 -5.95 -3.30
C ILE A 113 10.37 -4.89 -4.23
N PHE A 114 11.53 -5.22 -4.80
CA PHE A 114 12.52 -4.27 -5.33
C PHE A 114 12.14 -3.53 -6.62
N THR A 115 11.24 -3.99 -7.49
CA THR A 115 11.06 -3.32 -8.81
C THR A 115 9.72 -3.59 -9.51
N ASN A 116 8.84 -4.36 -8.86
CA ASN A 116 7.74 -5.02 -9.57
C ASN A 116 6.40 -4.31 -9.43
N PHE A 117 6.35 -3.07 -8.94
CA PHE A 117 5.09 -2.33 -8.84
C PHE A 117 4.46 -1.92 -10.17
N LYS A 118 5.11 -2.19 -11.31
CA LYS A 118 4.46 -2.04 -12.61
C LYS A 118 3.45 -3.16 -12.84
N ALA A 119 2.16 -2.78 -12.82
CA ALA A 119 1.09 -3.64 -13.31
C ALA A 119 1.39 -4.15 -14.73
N LYS A 120 0.81 -5.29 -15.08
CA LYS A 120 0.91 -5.80 -16.45
C LYS A 120 0.15 -4.84 -17.37
N SER A 121 0.81 -4.32 -18.41
CA SER A 121 0.16 -3.44 -19.40
C SER A 121 -1.08 -4.14 -19.95
N GLY A 122 -2.25 -3.49 -19.84
CA GLY A 122 -3.55 -4.04 -20.23
C GLY A 122 -4.48 -4.46 -19.09
N VAL A 123 -4.02 -4.46 -17.84
CA VAL A 123 -4.88 -4.65 -16.65
C VAL A 123 -5.31 -3.28 -16.13
N LYS A 124 -6.62 -3.10 -15.90
CA LYS A 124 -7.18 -1.81 -15.43
C LYS A 124 -7.20 -1.67 -13.91
N GLU A 125 -7.00 -2.77 -13.18
CA GLU A 125 -7.00 -2.78 -11.71
C GLU A 125 -5.57 -2.93 -11.14
N ASP A 126 -5.16 -1.99 -10.29
CA ASP A 126 -3.86 -2.02 -9.60
C ASP A 126 -3.89 -2.79 -8.27
N ILE A 127 -5.03 -2.73 -7.56
CA ILE A 127 -5.26 -3.42 -6.28
C ILE A 127 -6.67 -4.02 -6.21
N PHE A 128 -6.79 -5.16 -5.54
CA PHE A 128 -8.05 -5.82 -5.21
C PHE A 128 -8.20 -5.91 -3.70
N LEU A 129 -9.36 -5.53 -3.18
CA LEU A 129 -9.70 -5.61 -1.77
C LEU A 129 -10.59 -6.82 -1.53
N LYS A 130 -10.17 -7.68 -0.60
CA LYS A 130 -11.06 -8.63 0.04
C LYS A 130 -11.57 -7.98 1.32
N ASN A 131 -12.87 -7.86 1.45
CA ASN A 131 -13.59 -7.20 2.54
C ASN A 131 -14.64 -8.13 3.17
#